data_AF-A0A0F6RII7-F1
#
_entry.id   AF-A0A0F6RII7-F1
#
_cell.length_a   1.000
_cell.length_b   1.000
_cell.length_c   1.000
_cell.angle_alpha   90.00
_cell.angle_beta   90.00
_cell.angle_gamma   90.00
#
_symmetry.space_group_name_H-M   'P 1'
#
loop_
_entity.id
_entity.type
_entity.pdbx_description
1 polymer ?
#
loop_
_entity_poly.entity_id
_entity_poly.type
_entity_poly.pdbx_seq_one_letter_code
_entity_poly.pdbx_strand_id
1 'polypeptide(L)'
;MTPAAPKATSVEVSEGAASACQKELIALSKVNQNQYAKKKAAFEQLLDSASVYTSVREDIGSQTRDTMDALYKYKTQKLCSDIEQTVRQSLINRGEGFK
;
A
#
# COMPACT_ATOMS: atom_id res chain seq x y z
N MET A 1 -10.90 39.24 9.13
CA MET A 1 -11.25 38.07 8.30
C MET A 1 -10.09 37.86 7.36
N THR A 2 -9.28 36.84 7.63
CA THR A 2 -8.05 36.51 6.88
C THR A 2 -8.06 35.00 6.68
N PRO A 3 -7.72 34.49 5.49
CA PRO A 3 -8.19 33.20 5.01
C PRO A 3 -7.38 32.03 5.57
N ALA A 4 -8.07 30.92 5.79
CA ALA A 4 -7.52 29.66 6.25
C ALA A 4 -6.50 29.10 5.24
N ALA A 5 -5.33 28.72 5.75
CA ALA A 5 -4.32 27.97 5.02
C ALA A 5 -4.86 26.60 4.57
N PRO A 6 -4.36 26.06 3.43
CA PRO A 6 -4.91 24.85 2.84
C PRO A 6 -4.57 23.64 3.72
N LYS A 7 -5.62 22.90 4.09
CA LYS A 7 -5.52 21.63 4.79
C LYS A 7 -4.80 20.66 3.87
N ALA A 8 -3.62 20.19 4.29
CA ALA A 8 -2.91 19.11 3.62
C ALA A 8 -3.87 17.93 3.48
N THR A 9 -4.25 17.60 2.25
CA THR A 9 -4.94 16.36 1.93
C THR A 9 -3.94 15.23 2.16
N SER A 10 -3.87 14.76 3.41
CA SER A 10 -3.45 13.38 3.67
C SER A 10 -4.39 12.52 2.85
N VAL A 11 -3.83 11.85 1.86
CA VAL A 11 -4.47 10.73 1.21
C VAL A 11 -4.91 9.80 2.33
N GLU A 12 -6.21 9.76 2.61
CA GLU A 12 -6.80 8.83 3.57
C GLU A 12 -6.74 7.45 2.93
N VAL A 13 -5.54 6.90 3.01
CA VAL A 13 -5.24 5.49 2.82
C VAL A 13 -6.06 4.77 3.87
N SER A 14 -7.20 4.20 3.46
CA SER A 14 -8.15 3.40 4.24
C SER A 14 -7.49 2.80 5.51
N GLU A 15 -7.82 3.40 6.65
CA GLU A 15 -7.06 3.36 7.92
C GLU A 15 -6.84 1.96 8.53
N GLY A 16 -7.52 0.92 8.04
CA GLY A 16 -7.42 -0.43 8.59
C GLY A 16 -6.40 -1.35 7.91
N ALA A 17 -6.45 -1.47 6.58
CA ALA A 17 -5.68 -2.48 5.86
C ALA A 17 -4.26 -2.01 5.52
N ALA A 18 -4.12 -0.74 5.16
CA ALA A 18 -2.83 -0.20 4.74
C ALA A 18 -1.92 0.17 5.92
N SER A 19 -2.48 0.48 7.09
CA SER A 19 -1.71 0.74 8.32
C SER A 19 -1.06 -0.54 8.87
N ALA A 20 -1.76 -1.68 8.81
CA ALA A 20 -1.20 -3.00 9.17
C ALA A 20 -0.09 -3.42 8.19
N CYS A 21 -0.31 -3.25 6.89
CA CYS A 21 0.67 -3.51 5.84
C CYS A 21 1.96 -2.70 5.99
N GLN A 22 1.86 -1.43 6.39
CA GLN A 22 3.04 -0.61 6.66
C GLN A 22 3.90 -1.18 7.79
N LYS A 23 3.29 -1.70 8.86
CA LYS A 23 4.03 -2.35 9.96
C LYS A 23 4.79 -3.58 9.48
N GLU A 24 4.16 -4.40 8.64
CA GLU A 24 4.79 -5.58 8.05
C GLU A 24 5.94 -5.21 7.11
N LEU A 25 5.80 -4.16 6.30
CA LEU A 25 6.90 -3.61 5.48
C LEU A 25 8.10 -3.18 6.34
N ILE A 26 7.87 -2.52 7.48
CA ILE A 26 8.92 -2.13 8.42
C ILE A 26 9.56 -3.38 9.07
N ALA A 27 8.77 -4.41 9.38
CA ALA A 27 9.32 -5.67 9.88
C ALA A 27 10.21 -6.33 8.81
N LEU A 28 9.74 -6.36 7.55
CA LEU A 28 10.47 -6.95 6.43
C LEU A 28 11.83 -6.28 6.20
N SER A 29 11.94 -4.97 6.39
CA SER A 29 13.22 -4.24 6.24
C SER A 29 14.28 -4.69 7.24
N LYS A 30 13.89 -5.26 8.38
CA LYS A 30 14.81 -5.77 9.41
C LYS A 30 15.20 -7.23 9.18
N VAL A 31 14.35 -8.00 8.51
CA VAL A 31 14.51 -9.46 8.34
C VAL A 31 15.11 -9.80 6.98
N ASN A 32 14.68 -9.12 5.91
CA ASN A 32 15.08 -9.42 4.54
C ASN A 32 15.03 -8.16 3.66
N GLN A 33 16.17 -7.47 3.58
CA GLN A 33 16.29 -6.20 2.84
C GLN A 33 15.97 -6.34 1.35
N ASN A 34 16.29 -7.48 0.72
CA ASN A 34 16.00 -7.70 -0.70
C ASN A 34 14.49 -7.79 -0.95
N GLN A 35 13.78 -8.57 -0.12
CA GLN A 35 12.33 -8.70 -0.22
C GLN A 35 11.61 -7.40 0.16
N TYR A 36 12.13 -6.66 1.15
CA TYR A 36 11.66 -5.32 1.48
C TYR A 36 11.70 -4.38 0.27
N ALA A 37 12.85 -4.28 -0.41
CA ALA A 37 13.01 -3.40 -1.56
C ALA A 37 11.99 -3.72 -2.68
N LYS A 38 11.78 -5.01 -2.96
CA LYS A 38 10.77 -5.46 -3.95
C LYS A 38 9.35 -5.06 -3.55
N LYS A 39 8.96 -5.30 -2.29
CA LYS A 39 7.61 -5.00 -1.82
C LYS A 39 7.35 -3.50 -1.69
N LYS A 40 8.35 -2.72 -1.28
CA LYS A 40 8.29 -1.25 -1.25
C LYS A 40 8.09 -0.68 -2.65
N ALA A 41 8.86 -1.14 -3.63
CA ALA A 41 8.70 -0.69 -5.02
C ALA A 41 7.29 -0.99 -5.56
N ALA A 42 6.75 -2.19 -5.27
CA ALA A 42 5.38 -2.53 -5.66
C ALA A 42 4.32 -1.64 -4.99
N PHE A 43 4.55 -1.24 -3.73
CA PHE A 43 3.68 -0.31 -3.00
C PHE A 43 3.73 1.10 -3.61
N GLU A 44 4.93 1.60 -3.91
CA GLU A 44 5.12 2.90 -4.56
C GLU A 44 4.47 2.96 -5.94
N GLN A 45 4.62 1.90 -6.75
CA GLN A 45 3.96 1.78 -8.05
C GLN A 45 2.43 1.78 -7.95
N LEU A 46 1.88 1.13 -6.91
CA LEU A 46 0.43 1.15 -6.66
C LEU A 46 -0.05 2.57 -6.31
N LEU A 47 0.69 3.29 -5.47
CA LEU A 47 0.36 4.67 -5.11
C LEU A 47 0.45 5.62 -6.31
N ASP A 48 1.47 5.49 -7.15
CA ASP A 48 1.63 6.29 -8.36
C ASP A 48 0.45 6.06 -9.33
N SER A 49 0.11 4.80 -9.59
CA SER A 49 -1.05 4.43 -10.42
C SER A 49 -2.36 4.97 -9.83
N ALA A 50 -2.54 4.85 -8.52
CA ALA A 50 -3.72 5.34 -7.83
C ALA A 50 -3.82 6.87 -7.87
N SER A 51 -2.70 7.60 -7.79
CA SER A 51 -2.67 9.06 -7.88
C SER A 51 -3.21 9.56 -9.21
N VAL A 52 -2.81 8.94 -10.33
CA VAL A 52 -3.36 9.26 -11.66
C VAL A 52 -4.87 9.04 -11.68
N TYR A 53 -5.35 7.90 -11.17
CA TYR A 53 -6.78 7.63 -11.10
C TYR A 53 -7.53 8.65 -10.22
N THR A 54 -7.01 8.96 -9.03
CA THR A 54 -7.59 9.96 -8.12
C THR A 54 -7.71 11.32 -8.78
N SER A 55 -6.75 11.71 -9.63
CA SER A 55 -6.77 13.02 -10.32
C SER A 55 -7.91 13.18 -11.32
N VAL A 56 -8.45 12.08 -11.86
CA VAL A 56 -9.56 12.08 -12.84
C VAL A 56 -10.85 11.47 -12.28
N ARG A 57 -10.84 11.00 -11.03
CA ARG A 57 -11.91 10.20 -10.43
C ARG A 57 -13.28 10.90 -10.45
N GLU A 58 -13.28 12.22 -10.25
CA GLU A 58 -14.50 13.03 -10.23
C GLU A 58 -14.96 13.45 -11.64
N ASP A 59 -14.10 13.33 -12.66
CA ASP A 59 -14.37 13.74 -14.04
C ASP A 59 -14.86 12.57 -14.93
N ILE A 60 -14.86 11.35 -14.41
CA ILE A 60 -15.26 10.13 -15.14
C ILE A 60 -16.68 9.67 -14.77
N GLY A 61 -17.29 8.87 -15.66
CA GLY A 61 -18.61 8.29 -15.42
C GLY A 61 -18.65 7.37 -14.19
N SER A 62 -19.79 7.32 -13.51
CA SER A 62 -19.99 6.56 -12.26
C SER A 62 -19.61 5.09 -12.37
N GLN A 63 -19.98 4.41 -13.47
CA GLN A 63 -19.63 3.01 -13.70
C GLN A 63 -18.11 2.79 -13.78
N THR A 64 -17.38 3.67 -14.46
CA THR A 64 -15.92 3.59 -14.55
C THR A 64 -15.29 3.83 -13.18
N ARG A 65 -15.75 4.85 -12.45
CA ARG A 65 -15.30 5.14 -11.09
C ARG A 65 -15.50 3.95 -10.16
N ASP A 66 -16.71 3.38 -10.12
CA ASP A 66 -17.03 2.29 -9.20
C ASP A 66 -16.18 1.03 -9.52
N THR A 67 -15.93 0.78 -10.81
CA THR A 67 -15.04 -0.31 -11.26
C THR A 67 -13.59 -0.09 -10.81
N MET A 68 -13.07 1.12 -10.98
CA MET A 68 -11.69 1.45 -10.62
C MET A 68 -11.49 1.50 -9.10
N ASP A 69 -12.47 2.01 -8.34
CA ASP A 69 -12.46 1.95 -6.87
C ASP A 69 -12.34 0.51 -6.38
N ALA A 70 -13.13 -0.42 -6.95
CA ALA A 70 -13.05 -1.83 -6.64
C ALA A 70 -11.67 -2.43 -7.00
N LEU A 71 -11.11 -2.06 -8.15
CA LEU A 71 -9.79 -2.50 -8.58
C LEU A 71 -8.68 -2.06 -7.61
N TYR A 72 -8.65 -0.78 -7.23
CA TYR A 72 -7.61 -0.25 -6.33
C TYR A 72 -7.76 -0.77 -4.91
N LYS A 73 -8.99 -0.99 -4.44
CA LYS A 73 -9.25 -1.69 -3.18
C LYS A 73 -8.67 -3.11 -3.21
N TYR A 74 -8.98 -3.88 -4.24
CA TYR A 74 -8.46 -5.24 -4.41
C TYR A 74 -6.92 -5.27 -4.49
N LYS A 75 -6.32 -4.41 -5.33
CA LYS A 75 -4.85 -4.34 -5.49
C LYS A 75 -4.16 -4.03 -4.17
N THR A 76 -4.71 -3.09 -3.40
CA THR A 76 -4.20 -2.76 -2.06
C THR A 76 -4.25 -3.98 -1.15
N GLN A 77 -5.41 -4.62 -1.02
CA GLN A 77 -5.59 -5.81 -0.17
C GLN A 77 -4.65 -6.96 -0.57
N LYS A 78 -4.54 -7.22 -1.87
CA LYS A 78 -3.63 -8.25 -2.40
C LYS A 78 -2.17 -7.96 -2.03
N LEU A 79 -1.70 -6.73 -2.26
CA LEU A 79 -0.34 -6.35 -1.95
C LEU A 79 -0.03 -6.48 -0.45
N CYS A 80 -0.98 -6.10 0.40
CA CYS A 80 -0.86 -6.26 1.85
C CYS A 80 -0.70 -7.73 2.24
N SER A 81 -1.55 -8.61 1.69
CA SER A 81 -1.47 -10.06 1.93
C SER A 81 -0.14 -10.66 1.46
N ASP A 82 0.33 -10.24 0.28
CA ASP A 82 1.61 -10.66 -0.26
C ASP A 82 2.80 -10.23 0.64
N ILE A 83 2.72 -9.05 1.24
CA ILE A 83 3.74 -8.53 2.18
C ILE A 83 3.75 -9.37 3.45
N GLU A 84 2.58 -9.58 4.07
CA GLU A 84 2.44 -10.41 5.27
C GLU A 84 2.99 -11.82 5.06
N GLN A 85 2.65 -12.45 3.93
CA GLN A 85 3.18 -13.78 3.58
C GLN A 85 4.71 -13.75 3.42
N THR A 86 5.24 -12.70 2.80
CA THR A 86 6.69 -12.54 2.60
C THR A 86 7.42 -12.35 3.92
N VAL A 87 6.83 -11.63 4.87
CA VAL A 87 7.38 -11.47 6.24
C VAL A 87 7.40 -12.83 6.94
N ARG A 88 6.28 -13.56 6.96
CA ARG A 88 6.20 -14.89 7.57
C ARG A 88 7.26 -15.83 7.01
N GLN A 89 7.38 -15.92 5.68
CA GLN A 89 8.37 -16.79 5.05
C GLN A 89 9.81 -16.36 5.37
N SER A 90 10.09 -15.05 5.40
CA SER A 90 11.42 -14.54 5.73
C SER A 90 11.81 -14.84 7.18
N LEU A 91 10.86 -14.78 8.10
CA LEU A 91 11.04 -15.15 9.50
C LEU A 91 11.28 -16.65 9.67
N ILE A 92 10.48 -17.50 9.00
CA ILE A 92 10.65 -18.96 9.02
C ILE A 92 12.05 -19.33 8.52
N ASN A 93 12.44 -18.84 7.35
CA ASN A 93 13.77 -19.12 6.78
C ASN A 93 14.90 -18.68 7.71
N ARG A 94 14.74 -17.54 8.41
CA ARG A 94 15.73 -17.06 9.37
C ARG A 94 15.79 -17.95 10.61
N GLY A 95 14.65 -18.45 11.09
CA GLY A 95 14.56 -19.38 12.22
C GLY A 95 15.14 -20.77 11.90
N GLU A 96 14.84 -21.32 10.73
CA GLU A 96 15.35 -22.63 10.28
C GLU A 96 16.84 -22.59 9.88
N GLY A 97 17.34 -21.41 9.48
CA GLY A 97 18.74 -21.18 9.14
C GLY A 97 19.68 -21.06 10.34
N PHE A 98 19.17 -21.00 11.58
CA PHE A 98 19.99 -21.14 12.78
C PHE A 98 20.31 -22.63 12.98
N LYS A 99 21.54 -23.04 12.65
CA LYS A 99 22.10 -24.36 12.93
C LYS A 99 23.46 -24.21 13.60
#